data_AF-A0A973IRZ9-F1
#
_entry.id   AF-A0A973IRZ9-F1
#
_cell.length_a   1.000
_cell.length_b   1.000
_cell.length_c   1.000
_cell.angle_alpha   90.00
_cell.angle_beta   90.00
_cell.angle_gamma   90.00
#
_symmetry.space_group_name_H-M   'P 1'
#
loop_
_entity.id
_entity.type
_entity.pdbx_description
1 polymer ?
#
loop_
_entity_poly.entity_id
_entity_poly.type
_entity_poly.pdbx_seq_one_letter_code
_entity_poly.pdbx_strand_id
1 'polypeptide(L)'
;MIKIMEHELYGRTLGWRPNDIIIGRFTDNINNYQLGVLEAMRFTTLRLKDSLTRMGDADTYDPDLELALNLFMNKSTSFWFPSAESSYGEAVDHLKKFLAKLESGQRSFYYRRDNLVALLSAYKDILGNVNKSLVFSPVSWFKVDDYFYYAKGVSHVIYEILRVVRVGYQTQLASTMYGLDMMDTVLHEFYRVEGIDPWIILDSDLGSIFANHRANINAPLSEATHLLGILSQL
;
A
#
# COMPACT_ATOMS: atom_id res chain seq x y z
N MET A 1 -0.82 7.49 5.70
CA MET A 1 0.44 6.85 6.14
C MET A 1 0.55 6.79 7.65
N ILE A 2 0.82 7.89 8.36
CA ILE A 2 0.98 7.91 9.84
C ILE A 2 -0.18 7.19 10.54
N LYS A 3 -1.42 7.65 10.32
CA LYS A 3 -2.62 7.05 10.92
C LYS A 3 -2.81 5.56 10.59
N ILE A 4 -2.44 5.14 9.38
CA ILE A 4 -2.57 3.74 8.95
C ILE A 4 -1.62 2.87 9.77
N MET A 5 -0.35 3.26 9.86
CA MET A 5 0.64 2.48 10.59
C MET A 5 0.38 2.51 12.10
N GLU A 6 -0.02 3.65 12.66
CA GLU A 6 -0.42 3.74 14.08
C GLU A 6 -1.60 2.83 14.40
N HIS A 7 -2.57 2.71 13.48
CA HIS A 7 -3.67 1.77 13.65
C HIS A 7 -3.15 0.33 13.69
N GLU A 8 -2.25 -0.05 12.78
CA GLU A 8 -1.70 -1.41 12.76
C GLU A 8 -0.81 -1.73 13.97
N LEU A 9 -0.11 -0.74 14.52
CA LEU A 9 0.77 -0.91 15.69
C LEU A 9 -0.01 -0.88 17.02
N TYR A 10 -0.91 0.09 17.19
CA TYR A 10 -1.51 0.41 18.49
C TYR A 10 -3.03 0.33 18.50
N GLY A 11 -3.68 0.55 17.35
CA GLY A 11 -5.14 0.60 17.23
C GLY A 11 -5.79 -0.78 17.08
N ARG A 12 -5.08 -1.75 16.50
CA ARG A 12 -5.57 -3.11 16.30
C ARG A 12 -5.47 -3.90 17.61
N THR A 13 -6.48 -4.71 17.91
CA THR A 13 -6.39 -5.67 19.02
C THR A 13 -5.17 -6.57 18.79
N LEU A 14 -4.23 -6.61 19.75
CA LEU A 14 -2.95 -7.35 19.67
C LEU A 14 -1.86 -6.73 18.78
N GLY A 15 -2.00 -5.47 18.34
CA GLY A 15 -0.90 -4.73 17.70
C GLY A 15 -0.32 -5.37 16.44
N TRP A 16 1.00 -5.27 16.28
CA TRP A 16 1.72 -5.87 15.16
C TRP A 16 1.99 -7.34 15.45
N ARG A 17 1.43 -8.23 14.64
CA ARG A 17 1.44 -9.67 14.91
C ARG A 17 2.53 -10.48 14.20
N PRO A 18 3.11 -10.05 13.06
CA PRO A 18 4.15 -10.83 12.38
C PRO A 18 5.39 -11.14 13.22
N ASN A 19 5.69 -10.37 14.27
CA ASN A 19 6.80 -10.63 15.20
C ASN A 19 6.37 -11.38 16.48
N ASP A 20 5.07 -11.61 16.71
CA ASP A 20 4.57 -12.29 17.90
C ASP A 20 4.75 -13.82 17.81
N ILE A 21 5.56 -14.37 18.71
CA ILE A 21 5.95 -15.79 18.68
C ILE A 21 4.76 -16.74 18.93
N ILE A 22 3.85 -16.37 19.83
CA ILE A 22 2.76 -17.23 20.31
C ILE A 22 1.45 -16.88 19.61
N ILE A 23 1.10 -15.59 19.55
CA ILE A 23 -0.21 -15.13 19.05
C ILE A 23 -0.23 -15.03 17.53
N GLY A 24 0.87 -14.62 16.89
CA GLY A 24 0.97 -14.50 15.44
C GLY A 24 0.67 -15.80 14.70
N ARG A 25 0.91 -16.97 15.31
CA ARG A 25 0.61 -18.28 14.70
C ARG A 25 -0.88 -18.59 14.56
N PHE A 26 -1.74 -17.94 15.34
CA PHE A 26 -3.18 -18.18 15.34
C PHE A 26 -3.95 -17.16 14.49
N THR A 27 -3.26 -16.14 13.95
CA THR A 27 -3.89 -15.03 13.23
C THR A 27 -3.17 -14.70 11.93
N ASP A 28 -2.87 -15.73 11.15
CA ASP A 28 -2.26 -15.67 9.81
C ASP A 28 -2.90 -14.60 8.90
N ASN A 29 -4.23 -14.53 8.85
CA ASN A 29 -4.95 -13.58 8.01
C ASN A 29 -4.60 -12.12 8.30
N ILE A 30 -4.56 -11.75 9.58
CA ILE A 30 -4.19 -10.39 9.98
C ILE A 30 -2.71 -10.14 9.75
N ASN A 31 -1.85 -11.15 9.94
CA ASN A 31 -0.42 -11.01 9.65
C ASN A 31 -0.19 -10.70 8.18
N ASN A 32 -0.82 -11.44 7.26
CA ASN A 32 -0.67 -11.22 5.82
C ASN A 32 -1.22 -9.85 5.41
N TYR A 33 -2.34 -9.43 5.99
CA TYR A 33 -2.85 -8.06 5.82
C TYR A 33 -1.81 -7.01 6.23
N GLN A 34 -1.22 -7.15 7.42
CA GLN A 34 -0.18 -6.25 7.93
C GLN A 34 1.08 -6.24 7.06
N LEU A 35 1.48 -7.39 6.53
CA LEU A 35 2.60 -7.49 5.58
C LEU A 35 2.30 -6.71 4.28
N GLY A 36 1.07 -6.81 3.75
CA GLY A 36 0.65 -6.04 2.59
C GLY A 36 0.65 -4.52 2.86
N VAL A 37 0.13 -4.11 4.02
CA VAL A 37 0.18 -2.70 4.47
C VAL A 37 1.63 -2.20 4.52
N LEU A 38 2.52 -2.97 5.13
CA LEU A 38 3.94 -2.60 5.27
C LEU A 38 4.64 -2.51 3.91
N GLU A 39 4.36 -3.41 2.97
CA GLU A 39 4.92 -3.31 1.62
C GLU A 39 4.52 -2.00 0.95
N ALA A 40 3.22 -1.69 0.91
CA ALA A 40 2.73 -0.45 0.32
C ALA A 40 3.29 0.80 1.04
N MET A 41 3.45 0.76 2.37
CA MET A 41 4.09 1.81 3.15
C MET A 41 5.56 2.01 2.79
N ARG A 42 6.33 0.94 2.61
CA ARG A 42 7.75 1.00 2.19
C ARG A 42 7.90 1.66 0.83
N PHE A 43 7.14 1.19 -0.17
CA PHE A 43 7.19 1.76 -1.51
C PHE A 43 6.74 3.21 -1.54
N THR A 44 5.68 3.56 -0.80
CA THR A 44 5.22 4.95 -0.72
C THR A 44 6.26 5.83 -0.02
N THR A 45 6.88 5.36 1.07
CA THR A 45 7.95 6.13 1.77
C THR A 45 9.17 6.31 0.88
N LEU A 46 9.52 5.29 0.08
CA LEU A 46 10.58 5.40 -0.92
C LEU A 46 10.25 6.48 -1.96
N ARG A 47 9.03 6.50 -2.50
CA ARG A 47 8.60 7.55 -3.46
C ARG A 47 8.53 8.94 -2.83
N LEU A 48 8.12 9.04 -1.57
CA LEU A 48 8.18 10.30 -0.81
C LEU A 48 9.62 10.82 -0.77
N LYS A 49 10.56 9.99 -0.32
CA LYS A 49 11.98 10.35 -0.22
C LYS A 49 12.59 10.70 -1.57
N ASP A 50 12.33 9.90 -2.61
CA ASP A 50 13.04 9.98 -3.88
C ASP A 50 12.50 11.03 -4.86
N SER A 51 11.21 11.35 -4.80
CA SER A 51 10.54 12.11 -5.87
C SER A 51 9.52 13.14 -5.38
N LEU A 52 8.54 12.75 -4.56
CA LEU A 52 7.38 13.60 -4.24
C LEU A 52 7.73 14.86 -3.44
N THR A 53 8.84 14.85 -2.70
CA THR A 53 9.26 15.95 -1.83
C THR A 53 10.52 16.67 -2.32
N ARG A 54 10.92 16.42 -3.58
CA ARG A 54 12.13 17.00 -4.18
C ARG A 54 11.80 17.91 -5.35
N MET A 55 12.44 19.08 -5.40
CA MET A 55 12.27 20.00 -6.52
C MET A 55 12.99 19.52 -7.79
N GLY A 56 14.02 18.67 -7.63
CA GLY A 56 14.77 18.03 -8.72
C GLY A 56 15.87 17.10 -8.19
N ASP A 57 16.65 16.52 -9.09
CA ASP A 57 17.64 15.47 -8.76
C ASP A 57 18.80 15.93 -7.87
N ALA A 58 19.04 17.25 -7.78
CA ALA A 58 20.05 17.84 -6.92
C ALA A 58 19.53 18.26 -5.53
N ASP A 59 18.21 18.14 -5.28
CA ASP A 59 17.63 18.48 -3.99
C ASP A 59 18.01 17.44 -2.93
N THR A 60 18.33 17.93 -1.72
CA THR A 60 18.83 17.11 -0.61
C THR A 60 17.68 16.35 0.03
N TYR A 61 17.86 15.04 0.20
CA TYR A 61 16.90 14.18 0.89
C TYR A 61 16.56 14.72 2.28
N ASP A 62 15.30 14.59 2.69
CA ASP A 62 14.94 14.88 4.07
C ASP A 62 15.45 13.74 4.98
N PRO A 63 16.30 14.04 5.99
CA PRO A 63 16.84 13.00 6.86
C PRO A 63 15.77 12.18 7.57
N ASP A 64 14.61 12.78 7.91
CA ASP A 64 13.55 12.04 8.59
C ASP A 64 12.86 11.04 7.63
N LEU A 65 12.71 11.37 6.34
CA LEU A 65 12.18 10.41 5.36
C LEU A 65 13.14 9.26 5.08
N GLU A 66 14.45 9.53 5.07
CA GLU A 66 15.48 8.50 4.94
C GLU A 66 15.49 7.55 6.14
N LEU A 67 15.47 8.10 7.36
CA LEU A 67 15.41 7.32 8.59
C LEU A 67 14.11 6.51 8.68
N ALA A 68 12.96 7.11 8.35
CA ALA A 68 11.69 6.41 8.31
C ALA A 68 11.71 5.23 7.34
N LEU A 69 12.26 5.41 6.13
CA LEU A 69 12.39 4.33 5.16
C LEU A 69 13.28 3.20 5.69
N ASN A 70 14.45 3.52 6.23
CA ASN A 70 15.38 2.53 6.76
C ASN A 70 14.74 1.69 7.87
N LEU A 71 14.00 2.34 8.76
CA LEU A 71 13.26 1.69 9.84
C LEU A 71 12.12 0.81 9.30
N PHE A 72 11.35 1.27 8.30
CA PHE A 72 10.35 0.41 7.66
C PHE A 72 10.96 -0.81 6.98
N MET A 73 12.20 -0.73 6.47
CA MET A 73 12.88 -1.85 5.83
C MET A 73 13.36 -2.93 6.82
N ASN A 74 13.29 -2.71 8.13
CA ASN A 74 13.58 -3.73 9.12
C ASN A 74 12.63 -4.95 8.97
N LYS A 75 13.10 -6.14 9.37
CA LYS A 75 12.37 -7.40 9.23
C LYS A 75 11.05 -7.34 10.00
N SER A 76 9.95 -7.65 9.31
CA SER A 76 8.59 -7.66 9.88
C SER A 76 8.40 -8.70 10.98
N THR A 77 9.21 -9.77 10.97
CA THR A 77 9.16 -10.86 11.95
C THR A 77 10.19 -10.71 13.08
N SER A 78 10.93 -9.59 13.12
CA SER A 78 11.95 -9.39 14.16
C SER A 78 11.29 -9.21 15.52
N PHE A 79 11.39 -10.23 16.36
CA PHE A 79 10.96 -10.17 17.76
C PHE A 79 11.99 -9.45 18.64
N TRP A 80 13.29 -9.71 18.42
CA TRP A 80 14.39 -9.16 19.23
C TRP A 80 15.02 -7.91 18.61
N PHE A 81 15.77 -7.16 19.40
CA PHE A 81 16.23 -5.80 19.14
C PHE A 81 16.95 -5.60 17.77
N PRO A 82 16.54 -4.61 16.94
CA PRO A 82 15.31 -3.82 17.08
C PRO A 82 14.07 -4.65 16.70
N SER A 83 13.05 -4.65 17.57
CA SER A 83 11.77 -5.31 17.26
C SER A 83 11.07 -4.59 16.11
N ALA A 84 10.26 -5.34 15.35
CA ALA A 84 9.49 -4.77 14.24
C ALA A 84 8.60 -3.60 14.72
N GLU A 85 7.90 -3.78 15.84
CA GLU A 85 7.06 -2.74 16.45
C GLU A 85 7.83 -1.48 16.84
N SER A 86 8.96 -1.61 17.55
CA SER A 86 9.78 -0.45 17.93
C SER A 86 10.27 0.27 16.69
N SER A 87 10.81 -0.48 15.74
CA SER A 87 11.34 0.06 14.49
C SER A 87 10.27 0.81 13.71
N TYR A 88 9.07 0.27 13.58
CA TYR A 88 7.99 0.92 12.84
C TYR A 88 7.37 2.08 13.62
N GLY A 89 7.32 2.01 14.95
CA GLY A 89 6.95 3.14 15.80
C GLY A 89 7.90 4.32 15.62
N GLU A 90 9.22 4.07 15.64
CA GLU A 90 10.24 5.08 15.36
C GLU A 90 10.12 5.62 13.93
N ALA A 91 9.80 4.78 12.94
CA ALA A 91 9.56 5.23 11.56
C ALA A 91 8.39 6.21 11.49
N VAL A 92 7.30 5.93 12.22
CA VAL A 92 6.14 6.81 12.33
C VAL A 92 6.51 8.14 12.99
N ASP A 93 7.35 8.13 14.01
CA ASP A 93 7.80 9.37 14.66
C ASP A 93 8.62 10.25 13.71
N HIS A 94 9.46 9.65 12.85
CA HIS A 94 10.14 10.39 11.79
C HIS A 94 9.17 10.94 10.74
N LEU A 95 8.13 10.19 10.35
CA LEU A 95 7.07 10.72 9.48
C LEU A 95 6.31 11.90 10.13
N LYS A 96 6.08 11.88 11.44
CA LYS A 96 5.47 13.01 12.18
C LYS A 96 6.37 14.24 12.21
N LYS A 97 7.68 14.06 12.40
CA LYS A 97 8.65 15.15 12.29
C LYS A 97 8.63 15.76 10.89
N PHE A 98 8.59 14.92 9.86
CA PHE A 98 8.45 15.39 8.48
C PHE A 98 7.14 16.15 8.26
N LEU A 99 6.01 15.69 8.82
CA LEU A 99 4.74 16.42 8.78
C LEU A 99 4.86 17.81 9.42
N ALA A 100 5.52 17.93 10.57
CA ALA A 100 5.75 19.24 11.21
C ALA A 100 6.62 20.18 10.34
N LYS A 101 7.57 19.64 9.56
CA LYS A 101 8.35 20.41 8.57
C LYS A 101 7.49 20.90 7.41
N LEU A 102 6.50 20.11 6.97
CA LEU A 102 5.53 20.52 5.95
C LEU A 102 4.64 21.66 6.47
N GLU A 103 4.12 21.53 7.70
CA GLU A 103 3.24 22.54 8.32
C GLU A 103 3.97 23.87 8.58
N SER A 104 5.25 23.81 8.94
CA SER A 104 6.10 24.99 9.13
C SER A 104 6.66 25.57 7.82
N GLY A 105 6.41 24.93 6.67
CA GLY A 105 6.90 25.37 5.35
C GLY A 105 8.39 25.14 5.11
N GLN A 106 9.08 24.38 5.97
CA GLN A 106 10.49 23.99 5.77
C GLN A 106 10.64 22.98 4.62
N ARG A 107 9.61 22.17 4.37
CA ARG A 107 9.51 21.22 3.27
C ARG A 107 8.17 21.39 2.55
N SER A 108 8.12 20.98 1.30
CA SER A 108 6.92 21.06 0.45
C SER A 108 6.77 19.83 -0.42
N PHE A 109 5.53 19.52 -0.81
CA PHE A 109 5.26 18.57 -1.87
C PHE A 109 5.36 19.23 -3.24
N TYR A 110 5.95 18.52 -4.19
CA TYR A 110 6.08 18.98 -5.57
C TYR A 110 5.17 18.17 -6.48
N TYR A 111 4.02 18.76 -6.81
CA TYR A 111 3.02 18.19 -7.71
C TYR A 111 3.47 18.31 -9.17
N ARG A 112 4.40 17.45 -9.59
CA ARG A 112 4.88 17.36 -10.97
C ARG A 112 4.44 16.07 -11.67
N ARG A 113 4.30 16.11 -12.99
CA ARG A 113 3.85 14.98 -13.80
C ARG A 113 4.75 13.75 -13.65
N ASP A 114 6.06 13.95 -13.70
CA ASP A 114 7.06 12.88 -13.53
C ASP A 114 7.00 12.23 -12.14
N ASN A 115 6.79 13.04 -11.09
CA ASN A 115 6.58 12.53 -9.73
C ASN A 115 5.31 11.67 -9.63
N LEU A 116 4.21 12.11 -10.28
CA LEU A 116 2.98 11.32 -10.36
C LEU A 116 3.23 10.01 -11.10
N VAL A 117 3.84 10.05 -12.27
CA VAL A 117 4.15 8.87 -13.09
C VAL A 117 5.01 7.87 -12.33
N ALA A 118 6.02 8.34 -11.58
CA ALA A 118 6.88 7.49 -10.78
C ALA A 118 6.13 6.78 -9.64
N LEU A 119 5.16 7.46 -9.02
CA LEU A 119 4.29 6.88 -8.00
C LEU A 119 3.32 5.85 -8.60
N LEU A 120 2.61 6.21 -9.68
CA LEU A 120 1.63 5.33 -10.31
C LEU A 120 2.30 4.08 -10.91
N SER A 121 3.51 4.21 -11.46
CA SER A 121 4.31 3.07 -11.94
C SER A 121 4.67 2.13 -10.79
N ALA A 122 5.12 2.67 -9.65
CA ALA A 122 5.43 1.83 -8.48
C ALA A 122 4.19 1.07 -7.99
N TYR A 123 3.02 1.72 -7.95
CA TYR A 123 1.77 1.05 -7.56
C TYR A 123 1.32 0.01 -8.58
N LYS A 124 1.43 0.29 -9.88
CA LYS A 124 1.18 -0.67 -10.94
C LYS A 124 2.06 -1.93 -10.77
N ASP A 125 3.34 -1.76 -10.47
CA ASP A 125 4.27 -2.88 -10.32
C ASP A 125 3.92 -3.76 -9.10
N ILE A 126 3.61 -3.12 -7.96
CA ILE A 126 3.16 -3.83 -6.75
C ILE A 126 1.86 -4.60 -7.03
N LEU A 127 0.85 -3.93 -7.62
CA LEU A 127 -0.42 -4.55 -7.93
C LEU A 127 -0.29 -5.66 -8.97
N GLY A 128 0.61 -5.52 -9.94
CA GLY A 128 0.95 -6.59 -10.88
C GLY A 128 1.47 -7.85 -10.17
N ASN A 129 2.32 -7.70 -9.15
CA ASN A 129 2.79 -8.81 -8.32
C ASN A 129 1.66 -9.41 -7.47
N VAL A 130 0.78 -8.57 -6.92
CA VAL A 130 -0.40 -9.01 -6.17
C VAL A 130 -1.34 -9.80 -7.08
N ASN A 131 -1.69 -9.29 -8.25
CA ASN A 131 -2.58 -9.96 -9.21
C ASN A 131 -2.01 -11.30 -9.64
N LYS A 132 -0.71 -11.37 -9.92
CA LYS A 132 -0.03 -12.63 -10.26
C LYS A 132 -0.15 -13.66 -9.13
N SER A 133 0.00 -13.23 -7.88
CA SER A 133 -0.17 -14.08 -6.70
C SER A 133 -1.62 -14.54 -6.52
N LEU A 134 -2.59 -13.70 -6.88
CA LEU A 134 -4.02 -14.02 -6.79
C LEU A 134 -4.50 -15.01 -7.86
N VAL A 135 -3.88 -15.04 -9.03
CA VAL A 135 -4.25 -15.98 -10.12
C VAL A 135 -3.44 -17.28 -10.12
N PHE A 136 -2.35 -17.36 -9.34
CA PHE A 136 -1.51 -18.55 -9.29
C PHE A 136 -2.30 -19.78 -8.83
N SER A 137 -2.23 -20.89 -9.56
CA SER A 137 -2.90 -22.15 -9.25
C SER A 137 -2.05 -23.32 -9.77
N PRO A 138 -1.94 -24.46 -9.04
CA PRO A 138 -2.62 -24.80 -7.79
C PRO A 138 -2.01 -24.14 -6.55
N VAL A 139 -2.84 -23.80 -5.56
CA VAL A 139 -2.46 -23.25 -4.26
C VAL A 139 -3.03 -24.12 -3.15
N SER A 140 -2.27 -24.30 -2.06
CA SER A 140 -2.76 -25.00 -0.88
C SER A 140 -3.92 -24.23 -0.24
N TRP A 141 -4.94 -24.93 0.26
CA TRP A 141 -6.10 -24.31 0.91
C TRP A 141 -5.71 -23.32 2.03
N PHE A 142 -4.64 -23.62 2.78
CA PHE A 142 -4.09 -22.77 3.85
C PHE A 142 -3.28 -21.55 3.38
N LYS A 143 -3.13 -21.35 2.08
CA LYS A 143 -2.41 -20.19 1.50
C LYS A 143 -3.33 -19.29 0.68
N VAL A 144 -4.56 -19.74 0.44
CA VAL A 144 -5.55 -19.01 -0.37
C VAL A 144 -5.88 -17.68 0.31
N ASP A 145 -6.13 -17.74 1.61
CA ASP A 145 -6.44 -16.61 2.46
C ASP A 145 -5.22 -15.72 2.68
N ASP A 146 -4.01 -16.28 2.83
CA ASP A 146 -2.75 -15.51 2.88
C ASP A 146 -2.67 -14.49 1.73
N TYR A 147 -2.83 -14.95 0.48
CA TYR A 147 -2.78 -14.08 -0.71
C TYR A 147 -3.92 -13.07 -0.74
N PHE A 148 -5.11 -13.46 -0.30
CA PHE A 148 -6.28 -12.59 -0.25
C PHE A 148 -6.07 -11.42 0.73
N TYR A 149 -5.66 -11.71 1.96
CA TYR A 149 -5.46 -10.68 2.99
C TYR A 149 -4.25 -9.80 2.68
N TYR A 150 -3.18 -10.37 2.12
CA TYR A 150 -2.05 -9.59 1.63
C TYR A 150 -2.49 -8.56 0.57
N ALA A 151 -3.23 -9.01 -0.45
CA ALA A 151 -3.77 -8.14 -1.48
C ALA A 151 -4.64 -7.03 -0.89
N LYS A 152 -5.49 -7.37 0.08
CA LYS A 152 -6.36 -6.41 0.78
C LYS A 152 -5.56 -5.35 1.53
N GLY A 153 -4.49 -5.74 2.23
CA GLY A 153 -3.60 -4.82 2.95
C GLY A 153 -2.89 -3.83 2.02
N VAL A 154 -2.32 -4.33 0.91
CA VAL A 154 -1.72 -3.47 -0.13
C VAL A 154 -2.75 -2.50 -0.70
N SER A 155 -3.94 -3.02 -1.04
CA SER A 155 -5.01 -2.27 -1.69
C SER A 155 -5.52 -1.12 -0.82
N HIS A 156 -5.71 -1.37 0.48
CA HIS A 156 -6.17 -0.36 1.43
C HIS A 156 -5.21 0.85 1.50
N VAL A 157 -3.90 0.59 1.59
CA VAL A 157 -2.90 1.68 1.63
C VAL A 157 -2.89 2.45 0.32
N ILE A 158 -2.83 1.75 -0.81
CA ILE A 158 -2.80 2.40 -2.13
C ILE A 158 -4.05 3.25 -2.34
N TYR A 159 -5.23 2.74 -1.97
CA TYR A 159 -6.48 3.48 -2.05
C TYR A 159 -6.44 4.80 -1.27
N GLU A 160 -6.06 4.74 0.01
CA GLU A 160 -5.98 5.94 0.86
C GLU A 160 -4.98 6.97 0.32
N ILE A 161 -3.85 6.52 -0.24
CA ILE A 161 -2.89 7.44 -0.87
C ILE A 161 -3.43 7.99 -2.20
N LEU A 162 -4.04 7.16 -3.04
CA LEU A 162 -4.59 7.60 -4.32
C LEU A 162 -5.71 8.64 -4.15
N ARG A 163 -6.50 8.56 -3.07
CA ARG A 163 -7.50 9.60 -2.75
C ARG A 163 -6.85 10.97 -2.55
N VAL A 164 -5.71 11.02 -1.88
CA VAL A 164 -4.93 12.26 -1.67
C VAL A 164 -4.26 12.69 -2.98
N VAL A 165 -3.68 11.74 -3.72
CA VAL A 165 -3.04 11.99 -5.03
C VAL A 165 -4.04 12.58 -6.02
N ARG A 166 -5.26 12.06 -6.08
CA ARG A 166 -6.35 12.59 -6.93
C ARG A 166 -6.53 14.09 -6.69
N VAL A 167 -6.62 14.52 -5.44
CA VAL A 167 -6.81 15.93 -5.09
C VAL A 167 -5.54 16.74 -5.38
N GLY A 168 -4.37 16.27 -4.93
CA GLY A 168 -3.11 17.00 -5.05
C GLY A 168 -2.63 17.16 -6.50
N TYR A 169 -2.85 16.15 -7.34
CA TYR A 169 -2.43 16.13 -8.74
C TYR A 169 -3.56 16.44 -9.72
N GLN A 170 -4.65 17.09 -9.26
CA GLN A 170 -5.81 17.36 -10.10
C GLN A 170 -5.44 18.08 -11.41
N THR A 171 -4.50 19.03 -11.37
CA THR A 171 -4.08 19.78 -12.56
C THR A 171 -3.30 18.92 -13.54
N GLN A 172 -2.42 18.04 -13.07
CA GLN A 172 -1.65 17.11 -13.90
C GLN A 172 -2.58 16.04 -14.50
N LEU A 173 -3.52 15.51 -13.72
CA LEU A 173 -4.50 14.55 -14.22
C LEU A 173 -5.46 15.19 -15.25
N ALA A 174 -5.88 16.43 -15.03
CA ALA A 174 -6.73 17.17 -15.97
C ALA A 174 -6.02 17.52 -17.28
N SER A 175 -4.69 17.64 -17.27
CA SER A 175 -3.89 17.86 -18.48
C SER A 175 -3.86 16.64 -19.42
N THR A 176 -4.33 15.49 -18.94
CA THR A 176 -4.39 14.24 -19.67
C THR A 176 -5.82 13.93 -20.11
N MET A 177 -5.97 13.43 -21.34
CA MET A 177 -7.28 13.01 -21.87
C MET A 177 -7.90 11.93 -20.97
N TYR A 178 -9.07 12.23 -20.40
CA TYR A 178 -9.80 11.39 -19.42
C TYR A 178 -9.00 11.02 -18.15
N GLY A 179 -7.92 11.72 -17.83
CA GLY A 179 -7.03 11.33 -16.71
C GLY A 179 -7.72 11.38 -15.33
N LEU A 180 -8.61 12.35 -15.12
CA LEU A 180 -9.42 12.43 -13.90
C LEU A 180 -10.44 11.29 -13.81
N ASP A 181 -11.16 11.00 -14.89
CA ASP A 181 -12.17 9.93 -14.92
C ASP A 181 -11.54 8.56 -14.71
N MET A 182 -10.35 8.33 -15.29
CA MET A 182 -9.56 7.11 -15.05
C MET A 182 -9.16 6.99 -13.58
N MET A 183 -8.67 8.06 -12.95
CA MET A 183 -8.31 8.05 -11.53
C MET A 183 -9.54 7.80 -10.64
N ASP A 184 -10.66 8.43 -10.94
CA ASP A 184 -11.90 8.24 -10.18
C ASP A 184 -12.44 6.80 -10.36
N THR A 185 -12.24 6.18 -11.53
CA THR A 185 -12.52 4.76 -11.77
C THR A 185 -11.59 3.84 -10.97
N VAL A 186 -10.27 4.12 -10.96
CA VAL A 186 -9.31 3.39 -10.13
C VAL A 186 -9.74 3.41 -8.65
N LEU A 187 -10.10 4.59 -8.13
CA LEU A 187 -10.59 4.73 -6.76
C LEU A 187 -11.88 3.93 -6.52
N HIS A 188 -12.79 3.90 -7.49
CA HIS A 188 -14.00 3.08 -7.40
C HIS A 188 -13.70 1.58 -7.30
N GLU A 189 -12.77 1.07 -8.11
CA GLU A 189 -12.36 -0.34 -8.06
C GLU A 189 -11.70 -0.70 -6.73
N PHE A 190 -10.86 0.17 -6.17
CA PHE A 190 -10.32 0.00 -4.83
C PHE A 190 -11.39 0.02 -3.74
N TYR A 191 -12.37 0.92 -3.83
CA TYR A 191 -13.50 0.95 -2.90
C TYR A 191 -14.31 -0.36 -2.95
N ARG A 192 -14.51 -0.93 -4.13
CA ARG A 192 -15.14 -2.26 -4.28
C ARG A 192 -14.34 -3.34 -3.55
N VAL A 193 -13.01 -3.31 -3.66
CA VAL A 193 -12.11 -4.25 -2.96
C VAL A 193 -12.24 -4.13 -1.45
N GLU A 194 -12.30 -2.91 -0.90
CA GLU A 194 -12.49 -2.71 0.54
C GLU A 194 -13.79 -3.33 1.06
N GLY A 195 -14.85 -3.29 0.25
CA GLY A 195 -16.15 -3.90 0.56
C GLY A 195 -16.16 -5.44 0.56
N ILE A 196 -15.12 -6.10 0.05
CA ILE A 196 -15.05 -7.57 0.03
C ILE A 196 -14.47 -8.05 1.37
N ASP A 197 -15.36 -8.39 2.31
CA ASP A 197 -15.00 -8.91 3.64
C ASP A 197 -15.77 -10.19 4.01
N PRO A 198 -15.50 -11.31 3.31
CA PRO A 198 -16.16 -12.59 3.59
C PRO A 198 -15.71 -13.17 4.93
N TRP A 199 -16.61 -13.91 5.60
CA TRP A 199 -16.26 -14.65 6.82
C TRP A 199 -15.35 -15.85 6.55
N ILE A 200 -15.45 -16.44 5.35
CA ILE A 200 -14.65 -17.61 4.93
C ILE A 200 -14.12 -17.33 3.53
N ILE A 201 -12.82 -17.55 3.32
CA ILE A 201 -12.20 -17.47 2.00
C ILE A 201 -12.38 -18.81 1.28
N LEU A 202 -12.92 -18.74 0.07
CA LEU A 202 -13.14 -19.86 -0.84
C LEU A 202 -12.38 -19.61 -2.14
N ASP A 203 -11.78 -20.67 -2.67
CA ASP A 203 -11.07 -20.69 -3.96
C ASP A 203 -11.65 -21.79 -4.84
N SER A 204 -12.94 -21.66 -5.17
CA SER A 204 -13.61 -22.62 -6.04
C SER A 204 -13.32 -22.36 -7.51
N ASP A 205 -13.52 -23.36 -8.36
CA ASP A 205 -13.42 -23.17 -9.82
C ASP A 205 -14.42 -22.12 -10.31
N LEU A 206 -14.08 -21.40 -11.39
CA LEU A 206 -14.92 -20.32 -11.95
C LEU A 206 -16.32 -20.80 -12.39
N GLY A 207 -16.48 -22.09 -12.70
CA GLY A 207 -17.76 -22.70 -13.05
C GLY A 207 -18.53 -23.31 -11.87
N SER A 208 -17.98 -23.20 -10.66
CA SER A 208 -18.59 -23.73 -9.45
C SER A 208 -19.72 -22.82 -8.94
N ILE A 209 -20.62 -23.38 -8.16
CA ILE A 209 -21.65 -22.62 -7.43
C ILE A 209 -21.07 -21.88 -6.21
N PHE A 210 -19.84 -22.21 -5.80
CA PHE A 210 -19.14 -21.55 -4.70
C PHE A 210 -18.32 -20.37 -5.20
N ALA A 211 -18.14 -19.36 -4.35
CA ALA A 211 -17.37 -18.17 -4.69
C ALA A 211 -15.88 -18.48 -4.88
N ASN A 212 -15.24 -17.73 -5.78
CA ASN A 212 -13.79 -17.60 -5.82
C ASN A 212 -13.41 -16.20 -5.35
N HIS A 213 -13.05 -16.06 -4.07
CA HIS A 213 -12.74 -14.77 -3.48
C HIS A 213 -11.44 -14.15 -4.01
N ARG A 214 -10.47 -14.99 -4.41
CA ARG A 214 -9.22 -14.53 -5.05
C ARG A 214 -9.49 -13.92 -6.43
N ALA A 215 -10.34 -14.56 -7.24
CA ALA A 215 -10.76 -14.01 -8.52
C ALA A 215 -11.62 -12.76 -8.36
N ASN A 216 -12.52 -12.74 -7.36
CA ASN A 216 -13.40 -11.60 -7.08
C ASN A 216 -12.63 -10.33 -6.69
N ILE A 217 -11.54 -10.46 -5.92
CA ILE A 217 -10.68 -9.32 -5.58
C ILE A 217 -9.68 -9.00 -6.69
N ASN A 218 -9.22 -10.01 -7.45
CA ASN A 218 -8.31 -9.80 -8.57
C ASN A 218 -8.95 -9.04 -9.74
N ALA A 219 -10.23 -9.25 -10.02
CA ALA A 219 -10.92 -8.54 -11.11
C ALA A 219 -10.85 -7.00 -11.00
N PRO A 220 -11.30 -6.36 -9.90
CA PRO A 220 -11.17 -4.91 -9.73
C PRO A 220 -9.71 -4.44 -9.65
N LEU A 221 -8.82 -5.22 -9.00
CA LEU A 221 -7.40 -4.85 -8.92
C LEU A 221 -6.68 -4.91 -10.26
N SER A 222 -7.04 -5.87 -11.12
CA SER A 222 -6.51 -5.97 -12.48
C SER A 222 -6.94 -4.78 -13.33
N GLU A 223 -8.19 -4.34 -13.22
CA GLU A 223 -8.67 -3.14 -13.91
C GLU A 223 -7.96 -1.88 -13.40
N ALA A 224 -7.86 -1.72 -12.07
CA ALA A 224 -7.11 -0.61 -11.47
C ALA A 224 -5.64 -0.60 -11.94
N THR A 225 -4.99 -1.77 -12.02
CA THR A 225 -3.61 -1.90 -12.49
C THR A 225 -3.46 -1.48 -13.96
N HIS A 226 -4.42 -1.87 -14.80
CA HIS A 226 -4.44 -1.50 -16.21
C HIS A 226 -4.56 0.02 -16.38
N LEU A 227 -5.53 0.64 -15.70
CA LEU A 227 -5.74 2.09 -15.73
C LEU A 227 -4.54 2.86 -15.16
N LEU A 228 -3.94 2.40 -14.06
CA LEU A 228 -2.70 2.99 -13.53
C LEU A 228 -1.56 2.89 -14.55
N GLY A 229 -1.49 1.82 -15.32
CA GLY A 229 -0.52 1.66 -16.41
C GLY A 229 -0.72 2.64 -17.56
N ILE A 230 -1.97 3.02 -17.87
CA ILE A 230 -2.27 4.08 -18.85
C ILE A 230 -1.88 5.44 -18.27
N LEU A 231 -2.26 5.71 -17.02
CA LEU A 231 -1.91 6.95 -16.31
C LEU A 231 -0.41 7.10 -16.02
N SER A 232 0.38 6.04 -16.05
CA SER A 232 1.83 6.11 -15.90
C SER A 232 2.57 6.37 -17.22
N GLN A 233 1.88 6.36 -18.36
CA GLN A 233 2.47 6.65 -19.68
C GLN A 233 2.31 8.12 -20.10
N LEU A 234 1.84 8.95 -19.17
CA LEU A 234 1.65 10.38 -19.36
C LEU A 234 3.02 11.07 -19.50
#